data_AF-A0A7X7X409-F1
#
_entry.id   AF-A0A7X7X409-F1
#
_cell.length_a   1.000
_cell.length_b   1.000
_cell.length_c   1.000
_cell.angle_alpha   90.00
_cell.angle_beta   90.00
_cell.angle_gamma   90.00
#
_symmetry.space_group_name_H-M   'P 1'
#
loop_
_entity.id
_entity.type
_entity.pdbx_description
1 polymer ?
#
loop_
_entity_poly.entity_id
_entity_poly.type
_entity_poly.pdbx_seq_one_letter_code
_entity_poly.pdbx_strand_id
1 'polypeptide(L)'
;MDEVRRSCKRPILIASGILGFLLIVFGVVLIGLGITGFDFVVIGTIIAGVLLLLLLGVNHFLRSKRILCITLVLIALFLIIGGIIALPGIIGLTMIGLGIIAAILAVLCLDCF
;
A
#
# COMPACT_ATOMS: atom_id res chain seq x y z
N MET A 1 -12.99 -26.27 -6.47
CA MET A 1 -11.82 -25.45 -6.04
C MET A 1 -11.89 -23.98 -6.50
N ASP A 2 -12.72 -23.62 -7.50
CA ASP A 2 -12.85 -22.25 -8.01
C ASP A 2 -13.60 -21.25 -7.12
N GLU A 3 -14.42 -21.75 -6.18
CA GLU A 3 -15.24 -20.93 -5.28
C GLU A 3 -14.41 -20.28 -4.17
N VAL A 4 -13.43 -21.01 -3.61
CA VAL A 4 -12.48 -20.50 -2.60
C VAL A 4 -11.62 -19.36 -3.18
N ARG A 5 -11.18 -19.50 -4.44
CA ARG A 5 -10.44 -18.45 -5.17
C ARG A 5 -11.29 -17.20 -5.43
N ARG A 6 -12.61 -17.30 -5.60
CA ARG A 6 -13.50 -16.11 -5.70
C ARG A 6 -13.71 -15.45 -4.35
N SER A 7 -13.75 -16.22 -3.28
CA SER A 7 -13.97 -15.71 -1.93
C SER A 7 -12.79 -14.87 -1.41
N CYS A 8 -11.53 -15.26 -1.69
CA CYS A 8 -10.37 -14.44 -1.32
C CYS A 8 -10.18 -13.18 -2.18
N LYS A 9 -10.75 -13.12 -3.38
CA LYS A 9 -10.53 -12.02 -4.33
C LYS A 9 -11.15 -10.70 -3.88
N ARG A 10 -12.38 -10.72 -3.36
CA ARG A 10 -13.07 -9.51 -2.89
C ARG A 10 -12.42 -8.86 -1.66
N PRO A 11 -12.11 -9.60 -0.58
CA PRO A 11 -11.55 -8.99 0.62
C PRO A 11 -10.15 -8.42 0.38
N ILE A 12 -9.29 -9.09 -0.41
CA ILE A 12 -7.96 -8.55 -0.75
C ILE A 12 -8.08 -7.25 -1.54
N LEU A 13 -8.99 -7.19 -2.52
CA LEU A 13 -9.21 -5.97 -3.29
C LEU A 13 -9.68 -4.82 -2.40
N ILE A 14 -10.67 -5.07 -1.54
CA ILE A 14 -11.20 -4.07 -0.61
C ILE A 14 -10.12 -3.61 0.37
N ALA A 15 -9.38 -4.56 0.98
CA ALA A 15 -8.32 -4.26 1.92
C ALA A 15 -7.20 -3.44 1.27
N SER A 16 -6.81 -3.77 0.03
CA SER A 16 -5.84 -2.96 -0.72
C SER A 16 -6.37 -1.56 -1.04
N GLY A 17 -7.65 -1.40 -1.39
CA GLY A 17 -8.26 -0.08 -1.59
C GLY A 17 -8.26 0.78 -0.33
N ILE A 18 -8.61 0.18 0.81
CA ILE A 18 -8.57 0.85 2.12
C ILE A 18 -7.13 1.26 2.47
N LEU A 19 -6.16 0.37 2.23
CA LEU A 19 -4.74 0.66 2.44
C LEU A 19 -4.25 1.82 1.57
N GLY A 20 -4.62 1.85 0.29
CA GLY A 20 -4.29 2.95 -0.62
C GLY A 20 -4.85 4.29 -0.16
N PHE A 21 -6.11 4.30 0.29
CA PHE A 21 -6.73 5.51 0.85
C PHE A 21 -6.04 5.97 2.13
N LEU A 22 -5.74 5.04 3.05
CA LEU A 22 -4.99 5.32 4.28
C LEU A 22 -3.62 5.96 3.99
N LEU A 23 -2.90 5.47 2.97
CA LEU A 23 -1.61 6.02 2.56
C LEU A 23 -1.72 7.48 2.09
N ILE A 24 -2.76 7.81 1.30
CA ILE A 24 -2.99 9.18 0.84
C ILE A 24 -3.32 10.09 2.02
N VAL A 25 -4.27 9.69 2.87
CA VAL A 25 -4.66 10.49 4.05
C VAL A 25 -3.46 10.71 4.96
N PHE A 26 -2.68 9.67 5.21
CA PHE A 26 -1.47 9.76 6.03
C PHE A 26 -0.45 10.73 5.42
N GLY A 27 -0.20 10.64 4.11
CA GLY A 27 0.69 11.56 3.40
C GLY A 27 0.20 13.01 3.44
N VAL A 28 -1.09 13.27 3.24
CA VAL A 28 -1.67 14.62 3.32
C VAL A 28 -1.58 15.19 4.74
N VAL A 29 -1.83 14.36 5.77
CA VAL A 29 -1.67 14.77 7.17
C VAL A 29 -0.22 15.12 7.50
N LEU A 30 0.74 14.36 6.99
CA LEU A 30 2.17 14.66 7.14
C LEU A 30 2.55 16.01 6.53
N ILE A 31 2.01 16.34 5.36
CA ILE A 31 2.18 17.67 4.75
C ILE A 31 1.59 18.74 5.65
N GLY A 32 0.37 18.53 6.15
CA GLY A 32 -0.32 19.48 7.03
C GLY A 32 0.39 19.74 8.37
N LEU A 33 1.13 18.76 8.86
CA LEU A 33 1.95 18.88 10.08
C LEU A 33 3.27 19.64 9.84
N GLY A 34 3.61 19.99 8.60
CA GLY A 34 4.79 20.81 8.28
C GLY A 34 6.12 20.15 8.60
N ILE A 35 6.18 18.81 8.59
CA ILE A 35 7.40 18.06 8.93
C ILE A 35 8.39 18.17 7.77
N THR A 36 9.44 18.94 7.98
CA THR A 36 10.50 19.20 7.00
C THR A 36 11.65 18.20 7.19
N GLY A 37 12.20 17.68 6.08
CA GLY A 37 13.33 16.73 6.10
C GLY A 37 13.01 15.31 5.62
N PHE A 38 11.73 14.98 5.42
CA PHE A 38 11.28 13.68 4.89
C PHE A 38 10.38 13.84 3.66
N ASP A 39 10.46 14.95 2.95
CA ASP A 39 9.56 15.31 1.84
C ASP A 39 9.50 14.23 0.75
N PHE A 40 10.63 13.58 0.46
CA PHE A 40 10.68 12.46 -0.49
C PHE A 40 9.81 11.27 -0.06
N VAL A 41 9.83 10.95 1.24
CA VAL A 41 9.06 9.86 1.82
C VAL A 41 7.57 10.20 1.80
N VAL A 42 7.21 11.43 2.16
CA VAL A 42 5.83 11.92 2.15
C VAL A 42 5.24 11.90 0.73
N ILE A 43 5.94 12.50 -0.23
CA ILE A 43 5.52 12.52 -1.64
C ILE A 43 5.40 11.10 -2.18
N GLY A 44 6.39 10.23 -1.89
CA GLY A 44 6.36 8.84 -2.33
C GLY A 44 5.18 8.05 -1.75
N THR A 45 4.78 8.30 -0.50
CA THR A 45 3.57 7.64 0.05
C THR A 45 2.28 8.05 -0.64
N ILE A 46 2.15 9.34 -0.97
CA ILE A 46 0.98 9.85 -1.69
C ILE A 46 0.93 9.23 -3.08
N ILE A 47 2.05 9.26 -3.81
CA ILE A 47 2.14 8.67 -5.15
C ILE A 47 1.84 7.17 -5.10
N ALA A 48 2.39 6.44 -4.13
CA ALA A 48 2.12 5.01 -3.93
C ALA A 48 0.63 4.74 -3.68
N GLY A 49 -0.02 5.53 -2.82
CA GLY A 49 -1.45 5.40 -2.53
C GLY A 49 -2.32 5.70 -3.75
N VAL A 50 -2.02 6.77 -4.48
CA VAL A 50 -2.72 7.13 -5.72
C VAL A 50 -2.54 6.04 -6.77
N LEU A 51 -1.32 5.55 -6.96
CA LEU A 51 -1.02 4.49 -7.91
C LEU A 51 -1.78 3.21 -7.57
N LEU A 52 -1.86 2.84 -6.29
CA LEU A 52 -2.60 1.67 -5.84
C LEU A 52 -4.10 1.79 -6.12
N LEU A 53 -4.71 2.95 -5.84
CA LEU A 53 -6.12 3.21 -6.15
C LEU A 53 -6.40 3.22 -7.66
N LEU A 54 -5.49 3.82 -8.43
CA LEU A 54 -5.58 3.84 -9.89
C LEU A 54 -5.52 2.41 -10.44
N LEU A 55 -4.57 1.60 -9.97
CA LEU A 55 -4.51 0.18 -10.30
C LEU A 55 -5.77 -0.54 -9.86
N LEU A 56 -6.38 -0.22 -8.72
CA LEU A 56 -7.63 -0.85 -8.29
C LEU A 56 -8.77 -0.58 -9.27
N GLY A 57 -8.93 0.68 -9.67
CA GLY A 57 -9.95 1.11 -10.64
C GLY A 57 -9.71 0.49 -12.02
N VAL A 58 -8.45 0.46 -12.47
CA VAL A 58 -8.09 -0.10 -13.78
C VAL A 58 -8.10 -1.63 -13.76
N ASN A 59 -7.78 -2.31 -12.66
CA ASN A 59 -7.79 -3.77 -12.52
C ASN A 59 -9.22 -4.35 -12.47
N HIS A 60 -10.23 -3.51 -12.26
CA HIS A 60 -11.61 -3.88 -12.59
C HIS A 60 -11.78 -4.09 -14.11
N PHE A 61 -11.01 -3.39 -14.93
CA PHE A 61 -11.02 -3.44 -16.40
C PHE A 61 -9.95 -4.37 -17.00
N LEU A 62 -8.74 -4.37 -16.43
CA LEU A 62 -7.62 -5.23 -16.81
C LEU A 62 -7.66 -6.51 -15.97
N ARG A 63 -7.81 -7.66 -16.63
CA ARG A 63 -7.90 -8.99 -15.99
C ARG A 63 -6.60 -9.45 -15.27
N SER A 64 -5.55 -8.62 -15.23
CA SER A 64 -4.20 -8.99 -14.81
C SER A 64 -3.91 -8.63 -13.35
N LYS A 65 -4.27 -9.55 -12.45
CA LYS A 65 -4.13 -9.39 -10.99
C LYS A 65 -2.68 -9.47 -10.50
N ARG A 66 -1.77 -9.98 -11.34
CA ARG A 66 -0.37 -10.18 -11.00
C ARG A 66 0.33 -8.83 -10.79
N ILE A 67 -0.07 -7.82 -11.57
CA ILE A 67 0.45 -6.45 -11.47
C ILE A 67 0.13 -5.86 -10.10
N LEU A 68 -1.10 -6.04 -9.62
CA LEU A 68 -1.52 -5.53 -8.31
C LEU A 68 -0.72 -6.15 -7.15
N CYS A 69 -0.47 -7.47 -7.18
CA CYS A 69 0.36 -8.11 -6.16
C CYS A 69 1.80 -7.59 -6.20
N ILE A 70 2.39 -7.42 -7.39
CA ILE A 70 3.74 -6.86 -7.55
C ILE A 70 3.80 -5.41 -7.04
N THR A 71 2.79 -4.59 -7.33
CA THR A 71 2.69 -3.23 -6.81
C THR A 71 2.59 -3.20 -5.29
N LEU A 72 1.83 -4.10 -4.67
CA LEU A 72 1.77 -4.23 -3.21
C LEU A 72 3.14 -4.57 -2.60
N VAL A 73 3.90 -5.48 -3.22
CA VAL A 73 5.28 -5.79 -2.79
C VAL A 73 6.17 -4.54 -2.88
N LEU A 74 6.11 -3.81 -3.99
CA LEU A 74 6.88 -2.58 -4.18
C LEU A 74 6.56 -1.52 -3.11
N ILE A 75 5.26 -1.34 -2.82
CA ILE A 75 4.78 -0.40 -1.81
C ILE A 75 5.21 -0.83 -0.41
N ALA A 76 5.13 -2.12 -0.09
CA ALA A 76 5.59 -2.65 1.19
C ALA A 76 7.07 -2.36 1.43
N LEU A 77 7.91 -2.65 0.43
CA LEU A 77 9.34 -2.33 0.45
C LEU A 77 9.60 -0.83 0.63
N PHE A 78 8.90 0.00 -0.14
CA PHE A 78 9.02 1.46 -0.03
C PHE A 78 8.66 1.96 1.37
N LEU A 79 7.57 1.47 1.96
CA LEU A 79 7.11 1.87 3.29
C LEU A 79 8.04 1.41 4.40
N ILE A 80 8.58 0.19 4.32
CA ILE A 80 9.52 -0.32 5.32
C ILE A 80 10.82 0.48 5.25
N ILE A 81 11.39 0.68 4.05
CA ILE A 81 12.63 1.44 3.87
C ILE A 81 12.41 2.91 4.28
N GLY A 82 11.33 3.53 3.81
CA GLY A 82 10.98 4.91 4.15
C GLY A 82 10.72 5.09 5.65
N GLY A 83 10.07 4.12 6.29
CA GLY A 83 9.83 4.12 7.73
C GLY A 83 11.10 3.95 8.56
N ILE A 84 12.07 3.16 8.09
CA ILE A 84 13.39 3.04 8.72
C ILE A 84 14.15 4.38 8.64
N ILE A 85 14.09 5.06 7.50
CA ILE A 85 14.73 6.39 7.33
C ILE A 85 14.05 7.44 8.21
N ALA A 86 12.74 7.35 8.40
CA ALA A 86 11.95 8.26 9.22
C ALA A 86 12.03 8.00 10.75
N LEU A 87 12.89 7.05 11.20
CA LEU A 87 13.19 6.87 12.61
C LEU A 87 14.23 7.89 13.10
N PRO A 88 14.17 8.31 14.39
CA PRO A 88 13.23 7.89 15.42
C PRO A 88 11.93 8.72 15.40
N GLY A 89 10.77 8.06 15.46
CA GLY A 89 9.49 8.76 15.55
C GLY A 89 8.28 7.85 15.35
N ILE A 90 7.13 8.32 15.85
CA ILE A 90 5.82 7.64 15.68
C ILE A 90 5.52 7.45 14.19
N ILE A 91 5.93 8.41 13.35
CA ILE A 91 5.75 8.40 11.90
C ILE A 91 6.45 7.19 11.28
N GLY A 92 7.74 6.99 11.58
CA GLY A 92 8.49 5.84 11.12
C GLY A 92 7.85 4.52 11.55
N LEU A 93 7.41 4.43 12.81
CA LEU A 93 6.71 3.26 13.33
C LEU A 93 5.40 2.97 12.57
N THR A 94 4.60 4.00 12.32
CA THR A 94 3.35 3.86 11.54
C THR A 94 3.60 3.45 10.09
N MET A 95 4.66 3.97 9.47
CA MET A 95 5.03 3.59 8.10
C MET A 95 5.46 2.12 8.02
N ILE A 96 6.28 1.66 8.98
CA ILE A 96 6.67 0.26 9.06
C ILE A 96 5.44 -0.62 9.28
N GLY A 97 4.53 -0.23 10.18
CA GLY A 97 3.27 -0.95 10.41
C GLY A 97 2.42 -1.09 9.15
N LEU A 98 2.21 0.02 8.41
CA LEU A 98 1.52 0.02 7.13
C LEU A 98 2.24 -0.84 6.08
N GLY A 99 3.58 -0.81 6.06
CA GLY A 99 4.41 -1.63 5.18
C GLY A 99 4.27 -3.12 5.46
N ILE A 100 4.22 -3.53 6.73
CA ILE A 100 3.98 -4.93 7.12
C ILE A 100 2.60 -5.39 6.69
N ILE A 101 1.56 -4.56 6.90
CA ILE A 101 0.19 -4.87 6.42
C ILE A 101 0.20 -5.06 4.90
N ALA A 102 0.87 -4.17 4.16
CA ALA A 102 1.03 -4.29 2.71
C ALA A 102 1.73 -5.59 2.31
N ALA A 103 2.79 -5.99 3.03
CA ALA A 103 3.53 -7.23 2.78
C ALA A 103 2.65 -8.48 3.00
N ILE A 104 1.86 -8.50 4.07
CA ILE A 104 0.92 -9.60 4.35
C ILE A 104 -0.11 -9.69 3.23
N LEU A 105 -0.69 -8.56 2.81
CA LEU A 105 -1.61 -8.52 1.68
C LEU A 105 -0.95 -8.99 0.39
N ALA A 106 0.32 -8.65 0.16
CA ALA A 106 1.07 -9.08 -1.01
C ALA A 106 1.28 -10.60 -1.04
N VAL A 107 1.66 -11.20 0.09
CA VAL A 107 1.81 -12.66 0.24
C VAL A 107 0.47 -13.35 -0.03
N LEU A 108 -0.61 -12.90 0.62
CA LEU A 108 -1.96 -13.42 0.38
C LEU A 108 -2.41 -13.27 -1.08
N CYS A 109 -2.01 -12.18 -1.74
CA CYS A 109 -2.30 -11.93 -3.15
C CYS A 109 -1.55 -12.92 -4.07
N LEU A 110 -0.30 -13.26 -3.73
CA LEU A 110 0.51 -14.25 -4.44
C LEU A 110 0.01 -15.68 -4.22
N ASP A 111 -0.36 -16.04 -2.99
CA ASP A 111 -0.88 -17.37 -2.64
C ASP A 111 -2.27 -17.65 -3.25
N CYS A 112 -3.07 -16.62 -3.48
CA CYS A 112 -4.38 -16.75 -4.14
C CYS A 112 -4.29 -16.89 -5.67
N PHE A 113 -3.10 -16.72 -6.25
CA PHE A 113 -2.85 -16.80 -7.69
C PHE A 113 -2.58 -18.21 -8.17
#